data_AF-N6TVC3-F1
#
_entry.id   AF-N6TVC3-F1
#
_cell.length_a   1.000
_cell.length_b   1.000
_cell.length_c   1.000
_cell.angle_alpha   90.00
_cell.angle_beta   90.00
_cell.angle_gamma   90.00
#
_symmetry.space_group_name_H-M   'P 1'
#
loop_
_entity.id
_entity.type
_entity.pdbx_description
1 polymer ?
#
loop_
_entity_poly.entity_id
_entity_poly.type
_entity_poly.pdbx_seq_one_letter_code
_entity_poly.pdbx_strand_id
1 'polypeptide(L)'
;MEKSNNHSKVSSCVLYARSAYHNFSLDIENFISLWEKEKAMNYTDFATIWQNNNFTLIFAGQSYMKYLKLLCEITLSVVKNYLFSQENVYVQIGAFYLLYAFFYKQPIRKDVTIRLTLEEHRSLKRLLNKMLDQGQYDALYIYAKMKTDEAFDFVGQPSPL
;
A
#
# COMPACT_ATOMS: atom_id res chain seq x y z
N MET A 1 -41.90 6.87 29.64
CA MET A 1 -40.63 6.38 30.23
C MET A 1 -39.66 6.12 29.10
N GLU A 2 -38.84 7.12 28.80
CA GLU A 2 -37.60 6.94 28.04
C GLU A 2 -36.66 6.01 28.83
N LYS A 3 -35.99 5.08 28.14
CA LYS A 3 -34.61 5.30 27.69
C LYS A 3 -34.19 4.20 26.73
N SER A 4 -33.79 4.66 25.55
CA SER A 4 -32.98 4.01 24.54
C SER A 4 -31.93 3.06 25.15
N ASN A 5 -31.85 1.82 24.65
CA ASN A 5 -30.66 1.00 24.81
C ASN A 5 -30.18 0.55 23.43
N ASN A 6 -29.80 1.53 22.62
CA ASN A 6 -29.20 1.36 21.32
C ASN A 6 -27.66 1.36 21.47
N HIS A 7 -27.11 0.39 22.21
CA HIS A 7 -25.66 0.20 22.32
C HIS A 7 -25.15 -0.64 21.14
N SER A 8 -24.72 0.08 20.10
CA SER A 8 -23.77 -0.26 19.03
C SER A 8 -23.62 -1.74 18.60
N LYS A 9 -24.45 -2.21 17.66
CA LYS A 9 -24.04 -3.29 16.76
C LYS A 9 -23.10 -2.73 15.70
N VAL A 10 -21.81 -2.64 15.99
CA VAL A 10 -20.80 -2.34 14.97
C VAL A 10 -20.82 -3.48 13.94
N SER A 11 -20.96 -3.15 12.65
CA SER A 11 -21.03 -4.16 11.59
C SER A 11 -19.75 -5.00 11.54
N SER A 12 -19.87 -6.32 11.31
CA SER A 12 -18.73 -7.26 11.21
C SER A 12 -17.65 -6.78 10.23
N CYS A 13 -18.07 -6.14 9.14
CA CYS A 13 -17.19 -5.53 8.14
C CYS A 13 -16.30 -4.41 8.71
N VAL A 14 -16.83 -3.59 9.62
CA VAL A 14 -16.10 -2.48 10.25
C VAL A 14 -15.06 -3.04 11.24
N LEU A 15 -15.43 -4.08 11.99
CA LEU A 15 -14.50 -4.76 12.90
C LEU A 15 -13.36 -5.43 12.12
N TYR A 16 -13.69 -6.11 11.01
CA TYR A 16 -12.67 -6.69 10.12
C TYR A 16 -11.76 -5.61 9.54
N ALA A 17 -12.32 -4.52 9.00
CA ALA A 17 -11.54 -3.42 8.43
C ALA A 17 -10.53 -2.86 9.44
N ARG A 18 -11.00 -2.58 10.66
CA ARG A 18 -10.16 -2.03 11.73
C ARG A 18 -9.04 -2.99 12.13
N SER A 19 -9.35 -4.27 12.30
CA SER A 19 -8.34 -5.27 12.66
C SER A 19 -7.33 -5.50 11.54
N ALA A 20 -7.80 -5.63 10.30
CA ALA A 20 -6.94 -5.79 9.13
C ALA A 20 -6.03 -4.58 8.95
N TYR A 21 -6.56 -3.36 9.07
CA TYR A 21 -5.77 -2.13 9.00
C TYR A 21 -4.68 -2.09 10.08
N HIS A 22 -5.04 -2.38 11.34
CA HIS A 22 -4.09 -2.33 12.44
C HIS A 22 -2.96 -3.36 12.28
N ASN A 23 -3.31 -4.63 12.07
CA ASN A 23 -2.34 -5.71 11.93
C ASN A 23 -1.42 -5.46 10.73
N PHE A 24 -2.01 -5.10 9.58
CA PHE A 24 -1.24 -4.84 8.38
C PHE A 24 -0.34 -3.61 8.51
N SER A 25 -0.78 -2.56 9.21
CA SER A 25 0.09 -1.40 9.48
C SER A 25 1.33 -1.81 10.27
N LEU A 26 1.18 -2.65 11.29
CA LEU A 26 2.33 -3.20 12.05
C LEU A 26 3.27 -4.02 11.15
N ASP A 27 2.73 -4.84 10.26
CA ASP A 27 3.53 -5.60 9.30
C ASP A 27 4.32 -4.68 8.36
N ILE A 28 3.70 -3.59 7.88
CA ILE A 28 4.38 -2.59 7.05
C ILE A 28 5.45 -1.84 7.83
N GLU A 29 5.20 -1.44 9.07
CA GLU A 29 6.21 -0.78 9.92
C GLU A 29 7.43 -1.68 10.11
N ASN A 30 7.21 -2.95 10.43
CA ASN A 30 8.27 -3.92 10.60
C ASN A 30 9.06 -4.10 9.30
N PHE A 31 8.38 -4.27 8.16
CA PHE A 31 9.02 -4.40 6.85
C PHE A 31 9.88 -3.18 6.52
N ILE A 32 9.31 -1.98 6.65
CA ILE A 32 9.99 -0.72 6.34
C ILE A 32 11.20 -0.52 7.26
N SER A 33 11.10 -0.89 8.54
CA SER A 33 12.23 -0.80 9.47
C SER A 33 13.40 -1.72 9.09
N LEU A 34 13.13 -2.88 8.48
CA LEU A 34 14.15 -3.77 7.95
C LEU A 34 14.76 -3.19 6.67
N TRP A 35 13.92 -2.73 5.75
CA TRP A 35 14.34 -2.09 4.50
C TRP A 35 15.22 -0.85 4.73
N GLU A 36 14.83 0.01 5.66
CA GLU A 36 15.58 1.23 5.98
C GLU A 36 16.99 0.93 6.49
N LYS A 37 17.18 -0.18 7.21
CA LYS A 37 18.49 -0.60 7.73
C LYS A 37 19.43 -1.08 6.62
N GLU A 38 18.90 -1.74 5.58
CA GLU A 38 19.69 -2.17 4.42
C GLU A 38 20.26 -0.98 3.64
N LYS A 39 19.59 0.18 3.69
CA LYS A 39 19.95 1.40 2.92
C LYS A 39 20.12 1.12 1.41
N ALA A 40 19.44 0.10 0.91
CA ALA A 40 19.38 -0.22 -0.50
C ALA A 40 18.32 0.65 -1.20
N MET A 41 18.46 0.80 -2.52
CA MET A 41 17.46 1.46 -3.37
C MET A 41 17.04 0.61 -4.58
N ASN A 42 17.75 -0.49 -4.85
CA ASN A 42 17.45 -1.36 -5.97
C ASN A 42 16.28 -2.31 -5.62
N TYR A 43 15.61 -2.79 -6.66
CA TYR A 43 14.45 -3.67 -6.48
C TYR A 43 14.83 -5.09 -6.07
N THR A 44 16.06 -5.54 -6.36
CA THR A 44 16.53 -6.91 -6.06
C THR A 44 16.62 -7.15 -4.55
N ASP A 45 17.19 -6.22 -3.82
CA ASP A 45 17.29 -6.27 -2.35
C ASP A 45 15.88 -6.22 -1.74
N PHE A 46 15.01 -5.37 -2.29
CA PHE A 46 13.61 -5.29 -1.87
C PHE A 46 12.90 -6.64 -2.05
N ALA A 47 13.07 -7.28 -3.21
CA ALA A 47 12.47 -8.56 -3.52
C ALA A 47 12.97 -9.67 -2.58
N THR A 48 14.23 -9.59 -2.14
CA THR A 48 14.80 -10.53 -1.16
C THR A 48 14.13 -10.39 0.19
N ILE A 49 13.98 -9.16 0.71
CA ILE A 49 13.29 -8.90 1.98
C ILE A 49 11.81 -9.31 1.88
N TRP A 50 11.14 -9.01 0.77
CA TRP A 50 9.76 -9.41 0.49
C TRP A 50 9.56 -10.92 0.60
N GLN A 51 10.45 -11.69 -0.03
CA GLN A 51 10.39 -13.16 -0.01
C GLN A 51 10.65 -13.71 1.40
N ASN A 52 11.68 -13.20 2.08
CA ASN A 52 12.04 -13.63 3.44
C ASN A 52 10.93 -13.40 4.47
N ASN A 53 10.10 -12.36 4.27
CA ASN A 53 8.98 -12.06 5.15
C ASN A 53 7.65 -12.75 4.74
N ASN A 54 7.64 -13.59 3.69
CA ASN A 54 6.45 -14.30 3.20
C ASN A 54 5.27 -13.39 2.81
N PHE A 55 5.53 -12.14 2.42
CA PHE A 55 4.48 -11.17 2.06
C PHE A 55 3.62 -11.59 0.86
N THR A 56 4.11 -12.55 0.06
CA THR A 56 3.32 -13.19 -1.01
C THR A 56 2.04 -13.88 -0.50
N LEU A 57 1.96 -14.24 0.79
CA LEU A 57 0.84 -14.93 1.39
C LEU A 57 -0.21 -14.00 2.04
N ILE A 58 -0.07 -12.67 1.92
CA ILE A 58 -0.95 -11.71 2.62
C ILE A 58 -2.43 -11.85 2.26
N PHE A 59 -2.73 -12.23 1.01
CA PHE A 59 -4.11 -12.46 0.57
C PHE A 59 -4.55 -13.92 0.70
N ALA A 60 -3.65 -14.83 1.12
CA ALA A 60 -3.95 -16.24 1.23
C ALA A 60 -4.95 -16.48 2.37
N GLY A 61 -5.91 -17.37 2.14
CA GLY A 61 -6.90 -17.77 3.14
C GLY A 61 -8.12 -16.86 3.25
N GLN A 62 -8.19 -15.74 2.54
CA GLN A 62 -9.40 -14.92 2.49
C GLN A 62 -10.38 -15.42 1.41
N SER A 63 -11.29 -16.30 1.82
CA SER A 63 -12.26 -16.95 0.92
C SER A 63 -13.44 -16.06 0.54
N TYR A 64 -13.75 -15.03 1.34
CA TYR A 64 -14.92 -14.18 1.11
C TYR A 64 -14.55 -12.96 0.26
N MET A 65 -15.12 -12.87 -0.93
CA MET A 65 -14.83 -11.79 -1.89
C MET A 65 -15.00 -10.39 -1.31
N LYS A 66 -16.01 -10.17 -0.47
CA LYS A 66 -16.22 -8.87 0.20
C LYS A 66 -15.03 -8.48 1.09
N TYR A 67 -14.55 -9.41 1.91
CA TYR A 67 -13.42 -9.16 2.81
C TYR A 67 -12.09 -9.14 2.06
N LEU A 68 -11.98 -9.90 0.97
CA LEU A 68 -10.81 -9.85 0.09
C LEU A 68 -10.67 -8.49 -0.57
N LYS A 69 -11.77 -7.93 -1.11
CA LYS A 69 -11.80 -6.57 -1.66
C LYS A 69 -11.37 -5.53 -0.63
N LEU A 70 -11.97 -5.59 0.54
CA LEU A 70 -11.63 -4.69 1.64
C LEU A 70 -10.17 -4.84 2.08
N LEU A 71 -9.64 -6.07 2.14
CA LEU A 71 -8.24 -6.32 2.47
C LEU A 71 -7.32 -5.69 1.42
N CYS A 72 -7.56 -5.89 0.12
CA CYS A 72 -6.78 -5.28 -0.95
C CYS A 72 -6.81 -3.74 -0.88
N GLU A 73 -7.98 -3.14 -0.65
CA GLU A 73 -8.12 -1.68 -0.47
C GLU A 73 -7.32 -1.17 0.74
N ILE A 74 -7.41 -1.85 1.88
CA ILE A 74 -6.65 -1.53 3.10
C ILE A 74 -5.15 -1.65 2.83
N THR A 75 -4.70 -2.74 2.21
CA THR A 75 -3.28 -3.00 1.96
C THR A 75 -2.67 -1.89 1.12
N LEU A 76 -3.31 -1.54 -0.01
CA LEU A 76 -2.83 -0.44 -0.86
C LEU A 76 -2.90 0.91 -0.12
N SER A 77 -3.96 1.17 0.64
CA SER A 77 -4.10 2.44 1.34
C SER A 77 -3.09 2.63 2.47
N VAL A 78 -2.80 1.60 3.26
CA VAL A 78 -1.80 1.66 4.33
C VAL A 78 -0.44 1.97 3.73
N VAL A 79 0.01 1.21 2.73
CA VAL A 79 1.30 1.43 2.08
C VAL A 79 1.38 2.81 1.42
N LYS A 80 0.30 3.25 0.76
CA LYS A 80 0.22 4.59 0.18
C LYS A 80 0.37 5.69 1.24
N ASN A 81 -0.28 5.53 2.39
CA ASN A 81 -0.16 6.48 3.50
C ASN A 81 1.28 6.52 4.04
N TYR A 82 1.97 5.38 4.12
CA TYR A 82 3.42 5.35 4.45
C TYR A 82 4.25 6.07 3.39
N LEU A 83 3.99 5.83 2.10
CA LEU A 83 4.73 6.48 1.01
C LEU A 83 4.69 8.01 1.10
N PHE A 84 3.53 8.59 1.41
CA PHE A 84 3.35 10.05 1.38
C PHE A 84 3.49 10.75 2.74
N SER A 85 3.46 10.01 3.86
CA SER A 85 3.67 10.59 5.20
C SER A 85 5.14 10.71 5.60
N GLN A 86 6.04 10.04 4.87
CA GLN A 86 7.45 9.94 5.24
C GLN A 86 8.32 10.89 4.41
N GLU A 87 9.31 11.51 5.05
CA GLU A 87 10.29 12.37 4.37
C GLU A 87 11.56 11.63 3.93
N ASN A 88 11.87 10.49 4.58
CA ASN A 88 13.04 9.68 4.26
C ASN A 88 12.86 8.98 2.90
N VAL A 89 13.77 9.27 1.96
CA VAL A 89 13.74 8.73 0.60
C VAL A 89 13.85 7.20 0.55
N TYR A 90 14.60 6.57 1.46
CA TYR A 90 14.71 5.10 1.51
C TYR A 90 13.35 4.49 1.87
N VAL A 91 12.68 5.07 2.88
CA VAL A 91 11.34 4.65 3.30
C VAL A 91 10.32 4.86 2.19
N GLN A 92 10.37 6.01 1.52
CA GLN A 92 9.50 6.30 0.39
C GLN A 92 9.68 5.28 -0.74
N ILE A 93 10.91 4.92 -1.10
CA ILE A 93 11.16 3.92 -2.16
C ILE A 93 10.72 2.52 -1.74
N GLY A 94 10.99 2.12 -0.50
CA GLY A 94 10.50 0.84 0.02
C GLY A 94 8.97 0.75 -0.02
N ALA A 95 8.28 1.81 0.43
CA ALA A 95 6.83 1.89 0.36
C ALA A 95 6.32 1.88 -1.10
N PHE A 96 7.02 2.55 -2.02
CA PHE A 96 6.66 2.53 -3.44
C PHE A 96 6.80 1.13 -4.07
N TYR A 97 7.84 0.39 -3.71
CA TYR A 97 8.02 -0.99 -4.15
C TYR A 97 7.01 -1.95 -3.51
N LEU A 98 6.65 -1.75 -2.23
CA LEU A 98 5.53 -2.47 -1.61
C LEU A 98 4.23 -2.22 -2.37
N LEU A 99 3.94 -0.97 -2.72
CA LEU A 99 2.71 -0.61 -3.43
C LEU A 99 2.63 -1.32 -4.79
N TYR A 100 3.75 -1.36 -5.51
CA TYR A 100 3.90 -2.16 -6.72
C TYR A 100 3.66 -3.65 -6.44
N ALA A 101 4.37 -4.25 -5.49
CA ALA A 101 4.26 -5.67 -5.18
C ALA A 101 2.82 -6.07 -4.84
N PHE A 102 2.14 -5.31 -3.98
CA PHE A 102 0.76 -5.58 -3.60
C PHE A 102 -0.22 -5.45 -4.75
N PHE A 103 -0.09 -4.42 -5.58
CA PHE A 103 -0.96 -4.26 -6.74
C PHE A 103 -0.83 -5.43 -7.74
N TYR A 104 0.36 -6.00 -7.90
CA TYR A 104 0.55 -7.16 -8.78
C TYR A 104 0.25 -8.51 -8.11
N LYS A 105 0.24 -8.58 -6.78
CA LYS A 105 -0.05 -9.82 -6.03
C LYS A 105 -1.50 -9.95 -5.57
N GLN A 106 -2.28 -8.87 -5.57
CA GLN A 106 -3.69 -8.97 -5.25
C GLN A 106 -4.45 -9.85 -6.27
N PRO A 107 -5.35 -10.73 -5.81
CA PRO A 107 -6.09 -11.64 -6.68
C PRO A 107 -7.15 -10.95 -7.55
N ILE A 108 -7.55 -9.73 -7.20
CA ILE A 108 -8.66 -8.98 -7.82
C ILE A 108 -8.17 -7.66 -8.44
N ARG A 109 -7.05 -7.71 -9.17
CA ARG A 109 -6.35 -6.52 -9.69
C ARG A 109 -7.22 -5.56 -10.51
N LYS A 110 -8.22 -6.08 -11.20
CA LYS A 110 -9.13 -5.27 -12.03
C LYS A 110 -10.16 -4.48 -11.20
N ASP A 111 -10.40 -4.91 -9.97
CA ASP A 111 -11.46 -4.35 -9.12
C ASP A 111 -10.94 -3.33 -8.09
N VAL A 112 -9.64 -3.34 -7.81
CA VAL A 112 -8.98 -2.50 -6.80
C VAL A 112 -7.72 -1.87 -7.38
N THR A 113 -7.76 -0.55 -7.55
CA THR A 113 -6.69 0.29 -8.10
C THR A 113 -6.09 1.18 -7.01
N ILE A 114 -4.95 1.81 -7.32
CA ILE A 114 -4.28 2.76 -6.43
C ILE A 114 -4.87 4.15 -6.65
N ARG A 115 -5.62 4.64 -5.67
CA ARG A 115 -6.21 5.98 -5.73
C ARG A 115 -5.21 7.05 -5.31
N LEU A 116 -4.87 7.94 -6.24
CA LEU A 116 -3.94 9.06 -6.02
C LEU A 116 -4.67 10.39 -6.10
N THR A 117 -4.52 11.23 -5.08
CA THR A 117 -4.89 12.64 -5.17
C THR A 117 -3.92 13.43 -6.05
N LEU A 118 -4.30 14.64 -6.45
CA LEU A 118 -3.41 15.52 -7.21
C LEU A 118 -2.10 15.81 -6.46
N GLU A 119 -2.17 16.00 -5.14
CA GLU A 119 -0.99 16.26 -4.32
C GLU A 119 -0.10 15.02 -4.19
N GLU A 120 -0.68 13.87 -3.93
CA GLU A 120 0.03 12.58 -3.90
C GLU A 120 0.71 12.29 -5.24
N HIS A 121 0.02 12.53 -6.36
CA HIS A 121 0.61 12.39 -7.69
C HIS A 121 1.82 13.31 -7.90
N ARG A 122 1.72 14.59 -7.47
CA ARG A 122 2.84 15.54 -7.53
C ARG A 122 4.00 15.10 -6.63
N SER A 123 3.72 14.62 -5.41
CA SER A 123 4.72 14.07 -4.50
C SER A 123 5.44 12.87 -5.11
N LEU A 124 4.70 11.94 -5.71
CA LEU A 124 5.28 10.79 -6.40
C LEU A 124 6.18 11.22 -7.56
N LYS A 125 5.75 12.20 -8.36
CA LYS A 125 6.59 12.75 -9.45
C LYS A 125 7.88 13.38 -8.93
N ARG A 126 7.85 14.08 -7.79
CA ARG A 126 9.06 14.62 -7.15
C ARG A 126 10.00 13.50 -6.70
N LEU A 127 9.48 12.44 -6.10
CA LEU A 127 10.27 11.27 -5.71
C LEU A 127 10.96 10.64 -6.92
N LEU A 128 10.22 10.42 -8.01
CA LEU A 128 10.75 9.81 -9.23
C LEU A 128 11.83 10.68 -9.91
N ASN A 129 11.69 12.01 -9.88
CA ASN A 129 12.73 12.90 -10.37
C ASN A 129 14.01 12.79 -9.52
N LYS A 130 13.89 12.73 -8.18
CA LYS A 130 15.05 12.49 -7.31
C LYS A 130 15.73 11.15 -7.64
N MET A 131 14.95 10.10 -7.91
CA MET A 131 15.50 8.80 -8.31
C MET A 131 16.22 8.85 -9.64
N LEU A 132 15.69 9.63 -10.61
CA LEU A 132 16.34 9.86 -11.89
C LEU A 132 17.71 10.54 -11.70
N ASP A 133 17.75 11.61 -10.90
CA ASP A 133 18.98 12.36 -10.60
C ASP A 133 20.04 11.47 -9.91
N GLN A 134 19.60 10.45 -9.18
CA GLN A 134 20.45 9.46 -8.49
C GLN A 134 20.75 8.21 -9.34
N GLY A 135 20.28 8.14 -10.59
CA GLY A 135 20.48 6.98 -11.48
C GLY A 135 19.74 5.71 -11.05
N GLN A 136 18.71 5.83 -10.21
CA GLN A 136 17.90 4.71 -9.71
C GLN A 136 16.73 4.41 -10.67
N TYR A 137 17.00 3.65 -11.73
CA TYR A 137 16.04 3.41 -12.81
C TYR A 137 14.91 2.43 -12.45
N ASP A 138 15.09 1.58 -11.43
CA ASP A 138 14.08 0.60 -11.00
C ASP A 138 12.74 1.27 -10.64
N ALA A 139 12.79 2.35 -9.87
CA ALA A 139 11.60 3.12 -9.50
C ALA A 139 10.91 3.76 -10.72
N LEU A 140 11.68 4.24 -11.69
CA LEU A 140 11.13 4.79 -12.93
C LEU A 140 10.45 3.71 -13.77
N TYR A 141 11.08 2.55 -13.91
CA TYR A 141 10.52 1.41 -14.62
C TYR A 141 9.23 0.93 -13.96
N ILE A 142 9.23 0.75 -12.65
CA ILE A 142 8.06 0.34 -11.86
C ILE A 142 6.91 1.33 -12.04
N TYR A 143 7.19 2.64 -11.97
CA TYR A 143 6.17 3.66 -12.24
C TYR A 143 5.59 3.56 -13.65
N ALA A 144 6.45 3.45 -14.67
CA ALA A 144 6.03 3.35 -16.06
C ALA A 144 5.18 2.09 -16.30
N LYS A 145 5.58 0.96 -15.69
CA LYS A 145 4.85 -0.30 -15.74
C LYS A 145 3.47 -0.19 -15.10
N MET A 146 3.37 0.33 -13.88
CA MET A 146 2.08 0.56 -13.21
C MET A 146 1.17 1.51 -13.99
N LYS A 147 1.73 2.57 -14.58
CA LYS A 147 0.96 3.49 -15.43
C LYS A 147 0.43 2.80 -16.68
N THR A 148 1.26 1.99 -17.35
CA THR A 148 0.87 1.24 -18.55
C THR A 148 -0.23 0.22 -18.25
N ASP A 149 -0.17 -0.38 -17.07
CA ASP A 149 -1.12 -1.37 -16.58
C ASP A 149 -2.39 -0.76 -15.94
N GLU A 150 -2.57 0.57 -16.07
CA GLU A 150 -3.71 1.33 -15.53
C GLU A 150 -3.91 1.14 -14.01
N ALA A 151 -2.80 1.03 -13.26
CA ALA A 151 -2.85 0.79 -11.83
C ALA A 151 -3.36 1.98 -10.99
N PHE A 152 -3.40 3.19 -11.57
CA PHE A 152 -3.68 4.43 -10.85
C PHE A 152 -5.01 5.04 -11.24
N ASP A 153 -5.83 5.34 -10.23
CA ASP A 153 -7.02 6.18 -10.37
C ASP A 153 -6.75 7.58 -9.79
N PHE A 154 -6.82 8.59 -10.64
CA PHE A 154 -6.65 9.98 -10.21
C PHE A 154 -7.96 10.52 -9.64
N VAL A 155 -7.95 10.87 -8.35
CA VAL A 155 -9.15 11.26 -7.59
C VAL A 155 -9.01 12.65 -6.98
N GLY A 156 -10.13 13.35 -6.82
CA GLY A 156 -10.15 14.67 -6.18
C GLY A 156 -9.98 14.64 -4.65
N GLN A 157 -10.39 13.54 -4.01
CA GLN A 157 -10.33 13.34 -2.56
C GLN A 157 -9.86 11.92 -2.22
N PRO A 158 -9.13 11.75 -1.09
CA PRO A 158 -8.77 10.43 -0.60
C PRO A 158 -10.04 9.65 -0.21
N SER A 159 -10.02 8.33 -0.35
CA SER A 159 -11.15 7.50 0.07
C SER A 159 -11.39 7.64 1.58
N PRO A 160 -12.65 7.80 2.03
CA PRO A 160 -12.98 7.58 3.42
C PRO A 160 -12.86 6.07 3.67
N LEU A 161 -11.81 5.66 4.41
CA LEU A 161 -11.74 4.33 5.01
C LEU A 161 -12.57 4.30 6.30
#